data_AF-A0A9D4F154-F1
#
_entry.id   AF-A0A9D4F154-F1
#
_cell.length_a   1.000
_cell.length_b   1.000
_cell.length_c   1.000
_cell.angle_alpha   90.00
_cell.angle_beta   90.00
_cell.angle_gamma   90.00
#
_symmetry.space_group_name_H-M   'P 1'
#
loop_
_entity.id
_entity.type
_entity.pdbx_description
1 polymer ?
#
loop_
_entity_poly.entity_id
_entity_poly.type
_entity_poly.pdbx_seq_one_letter_code
_entity_poly.pdbx_strand_id
1 'polypeptide(L)'
;MKHHYNNECKAYMRANPGVSITWYEEVWLTARPYCRAFSPGNITSDFRMTGFNPFNPDVITSTTTDPLSIYKHPPEMLRDDTESTSAENSDNQANTSTGEISKNFFEEGTITKQ
;
A
#
# COMPACT_ATOMS: atom_id res chain seq x y z
N MET A 1 -11.42 -9.65 -14.60
CA MET A 1 -11.75 -10.53 -13.44
C MET A 1 -13.06 -11.31 -13.63
N LYS A 2 -14.23 -10.66 -13.76
CA LYS A 2 -15.56 -11.31 -13.89
C LYS A 2 -15.61 -12.47 -14.90
N HIS A 3 -15.05 -12.29 -16.09
CA HIS A 3 -15.01 -13.32 -17.13
C HIS A 3 -14.27 -14.59 -16.67
N HIS A 4 -13.09 -14.44 -16.06
CA HIS A 4 -12.30 -15.59 -15.58
C HIS A 4 -13.00 -16.31 -14.43
N TYR A 5 -13.58 -15.56 -13.49
CA TYR A 5 -14.34 -16.13 -12.39
C TYR A 5 -15.54 -16.95 -12.90
N ASN A 6 -16.36 -16.38 -13.78
CA ASN A 6 -17.49 -17.08 -14.38
C ASN A 6 -17.07 -18.36 -15.12
N ASN A 7 -15.91 -18.37 -15.77
CA ASN A 7 -15.40 -19.56 -16.45
C ASN A 7 -14.98 -20.65 -15.47
N GLU A 8 -14.35 -20.30 -14.36
CA GLU A 8 -13.99 -21.26 -13.30
C GLU A 8 -15.25 -21.81 -12.61
N CYS A 9 -16.25 -20.97 -12.30
CA CYS A 9 -17.54 -21.44 -11.77
C CYS A 9 -18.22 -22.42 -12.74
N LYS A 10 -18.27 -22.09 -14.03
CA LYS A 10 -18.81 -23.00 -15.07
C LYS A 10 -18.04 -24.31 -15.14
N ALA A 11 -16.72 -24.28 -15.02
CA ALA A 11 -15.89 -25.49 -15.01
C ALA A 11 -16.18 -26.35 -13.77
N TYR A 12 -16.29 -25.72 -12.59
CA TYR A 12 -16.63 -26.39 -11.34
C TYR A 12 -18.02 -27.02 -11.36
N MET A 13 -19.03 -26.29 -11.83
CA MET A 13 -20.41 -26.81 -11.96
C MET A 13 -20.50 -27.96 -12.97
N ARG A 14 -19.68 -27.96 -14.03
CA ARG A 14 -19.62 -29.08 -14.98
C ARG A 14 -18.97 -30.32 -14.37
N ALA A 15 -17.97 -30.13 -13.51
CA ALA A 15 -17.30 -31.23 -12.80
C ALA A 15 -18.14 -31.78 -11.63
N ASN A 16 -18.98 -30.95 -11.02
CA ASN A 16 -19.81 -31.29 -9.85
C ASN A 16 -21.29 -31.01 -10.13
N PRO A 17 -21.96 -31.85 -10.95
CA PRO A 17 -23.37 -31.66 -11.25
C PRO A 17 -24.23 -31.82 -10.00
N GLY A 18 -25.20 -30.91 -9.82
CA GLY A 18 -26.11 -30.92 -8.67
C GLY A 18 -25.53 -30.38 -7.36
N VAL A 19 -24.26 -29.96 -7.36
CA VAL A 19 -23.61 -29.34 -6.20
C VAL A 19 -23.65 -27.82 -6.37
N SER A 20 -24.22 -27.13 -5.39
CA SER A 20 -24.16 -25.67 -5.30
C SER A 20 -22.79 -25.22 -4.81
N ILE A 21 -22.28 -24.10 -5.35
CA ILE A 21 -21.05 -23.47 -4.86
C ILE A 21 -21.32 -22.92 -3.45
N THR A 22 -20.53 -23.36 -2.47
CA THR A 22 -20.57 -22.81 -1.12
C THR A 22 -19.43 -21.82 -0.90
N TRP A 23 -19.43 -21.16 0.26
CA TRP A 23 -18.39 -20.22 0.63
C TRP A 23 -17.00 -20.86 0.73
N TYR A 24 -16.91 -22.17 0.98
CA TYR A 24 -15.62 -22.88 1.00
C TYR A 24 -15.01 -22.97 -0.39
N GLU A 25 -15.81 -23.31 -1.40
CA GLU A 25 -15.34 -23.40 -2.79
C GLU A 25 -15.07 -22.02 -3.38
N GLU A 26 -15.84 -21.01 -2.97
CA GLU A 26 -15.72 -19.62 -3.44
C GLU A 26 -14.28 -19.08 -3.27
N VAL A 27 -13.62 -19.40 -2.14
CA VAL A 27 -12.25 -18.97 -1.87
C VAL A 27 -11.29 -19.49 -2.96
N TRP A 28 -11.39 -20.77 -3.30
CA TRP A 28 -10.52 -21.41 -4.30
C TRP A 28 -10.90 -21.04 -5.72
N LEU A 29 -12.20 -20.91 -5.99
CA LEU A 29 -12.76 -20.46 -7.26
C LEU A 29 -12.35 -19.02 -7.60
N THR A 30 -12.07 -18.19 -6.59
CA THR A 30 -11.62 -16.80 -6.77
C THR A 30 -10.10 -16.68 -6.89
N ALA A 31 -9.33 -17.54 -6.23
CA ALA A 31 -7.86 -17.47 -6.24
C ALA A 31 -7.26 -17.61 -7.65
N ARG A 32 -7.69 -18.62 -8.42
CA ARG A 32 -7.22 -18.84 -9.80
C ARG A 32 -7.52 -17.69 -10.77
N PRO A 33 -8.76 -17.19 -10.88
CA PRO A 33 -9.08 -16.10 -11.78
C PRO A 33 -8.46 -14.78 -11.32
N TYR A 34 -8.20 -14.60 -10.01
CA TYR A 34 -7.44 -13.47 -9.50
C TYR A 34 -6.01 -13.47 -10.08
N CYS A 35 -5.24 -14.53 -9.91
CA CYS A 35 -3.87 -14.61 -10.44
C CYS A 35 -3.81 -14.45 -11.97
N ARG A 36 -4.83 -14.95 -12.69
CA ARG A 36 -4.91 -14.75 -14.15
C ARG A 36 -5.23 -13.30 -14.50
N ALA A 37 -6.21 -12.69 -13.84
CA ALA A 37 -6.60 -11.30 -14.09
C ALA A 37 -5.45 -10.34 -13.80
N PHE A 38 -4.70 -10.57 -12.72
CA PHE A 38 -3.53 -9.78 -12.31
C PHE A 38 -2.22 -10.31 -12.90
N SER A 39 -2.28 -11.05 -14.00
CA SER A 39 -1.05 -11.40 -14.73
C SER A 39 -0.43 -10.15 -15.37
N PRO A 40 0.91 -10.07 -15.50
CA PRO A 40 1.56 -8.91 -16.10
C PRO A 40 1.04 -8.57 -17.49
N GLY A 41 0.70 -9.57 -18.31
CA GLY A 41 0.12 -9.35 -19.64
C GLY A 41 -1.24 -8.65 -19.60
N ASN A 42 -2.10 -9.02 -18.66
CA ASN A 42 -3.40 -8.38 -18.51
C ASN A 42 -3.26 -6.96 -17.93
N ILE A 43 -2.40 -6.79 -16.92
CA ILE A 43 -2.13 -5.48 -16.32
C ILE A 43 -1.58 -4.50 -17.37
N THR A 44 -0.63 -4.94 -18.21
CA THR A 44 -0.06 -4.11 -19.27
C THR A 44 -1.06 -3.78 -20.37
N SER A 45 -1.95 -4.71 -20.72
CA SER A 45 -3.06 -4.44 -21.62
C SER A 45 -4.03 -3.40 -21.04
N ASP A 46 -4.32 -3.47 -19.74
CA ASP A 46 -5.19 -2.51 -19.07
C ASP A 46 -4.57 -1.11 -19.08
N PHE A 47 -3.28 -1.00 -18.82
CA PHE A 47 -2.54 0.26 -18.96
C PHE A 47 -2.56 0.80 -20.41
N ARG A 48 -2.42 -0.07 -21.40
CA ARG A 48 -2.52 0.34 -22.81
C ARG A 48 -3.89 0.92 -23.14
N MET A 49 -4.98 0.38 -22.57
CA MET A 49 -6.33 0.94 -22.76
C MET A 49 -6.50 2.34 -22.15
N THR A 50 -5.81 2.64 -21.04
CA THR A 50 -5.88 3.98 -20.42
C THR A 50 -5.00 5.00 -21.13
N GLY A 51 -4.19 4.58 -22.11
CA GLY A 51 -3.22 5.44 -22.78
C GLY A 51 -1.95 5.70 -21.97
N PHE A 52 -1.82 5.09 -20.79
CA PHE A 52 -0.64 5.18 -19.94
C PHE A 52 0.27 3.97 -20.21
N ASN A 53 1.54 4.19 -20.53
CA ASN A 53 2.51 3.10 -20.66
C ASN A 53 3.49 3.15 -19.48
N PRO A 54 3.41 2.22 -18.50
CA PRO A 54 4.29 2.22 -17.32
C PRO A 54 5.76 2.01 -17.67
N PHE A 55 6.05 1.46 -18.85
CA PHE A 55 7.42 1.25 -19.33
C PHE A 55 7.90 2.34 -20.28
N ASN A 56 7.17 3.44 -20.43
CA ASN A 56 7.63 4.57 -21.23
C ASN A 56 8.59 5.43 -20.37
N PRO A 57 9.91 5.42 -20.64
CA PRO A 57 10.86 6.21 -19.87
C PRO A 57 10.66 7.72 -20.06
N ASP A 58 10.06 8.14 -21.19
CA ASP A 58 9.86 9.55 -21.52
C ASP A 58 8.75 10.20 -20.67
N VAL A 59 7.99 9.41 -19.89
CA VAL A 59 6.98 9.92 -18.95
C VAL A 59 7.60 10.53 -17.70
N ILE A 60 8.77 10.04 -17.25
CA ILE A 60 9.43 10.52 -16.04
C ILE A 60 10.49 11.54 -16.46
N THR A 61 10.12 12.82 -16.48
CA THR A 61 11.06 13.91 -16.71
C THR A 61 11.86 14.22 -15.44
N SER A 62 13.09 14.71 -15.59
CA SER A 62 13.93 15.11 -14.45
C SER A 62 13.22 16.11 -13.52
N THR A 63 12.42 17.01 -14.08
CA THR A 63 11.62 18.00 -13.35
C THR A 63 10.49 17.40 -12.50
N THR A 64 9.99 16.20 -12.82
CA THR A 64 8.99 15.49 -11.99
C THR A 64 9.64 14.71 -10.85
N THR A 65 10.93 14.40 -10.99
CA THR A 65 11.69 13.59 -10.02
C THR A 65 12.43 14.46 -8.99
N ASP A 66 12.29 15.79 -9.11
CA ASP A 66 12.85 16.73 -8.15
C ASP A 66 12.26 16.48 -6.75
N PRO A 67 13.10 16.50 -5.70
CA PRO A 67 12.64 16.29 -4.34
C PRO A 67 11.57 17.33 -4.01
N LEU A 68 10.39 16.85 -3.60
CA LEU A 68 9.29 17.72 -3.20
C LEU A 68 9.75 18.59 -2.03
N SER A 69 9.90 19.90 -2.26
CA SER A 69 10.20 20.83 -1.18
C SER A 69 8.96 20.91 -0.30
N ILE A 70 9.01 20.30 0.88
CA ILE A 70 7.98 20.45 1.91
C ILE A 70 7.88 21.95 2.21
N TYR A 71 6.72 22.55 1.95
CA TYR A 71 6.45 23.93 2.33
C TYR A 71 6.59 24.05 3.85
N LYS A 72 7.66 24.69 4.31
CA LYS A 72 7.82 25.04 5.74
C LYS A 72 6.93 26.24 5.99
N HIS A 73 5.86 26.05 6.76
CA HIS A 73 5.06 27.16 7.25
C HIS A 73 6.00 28.14 7.98
N PRO A 74 5.95 29.45 7.69
CA PRO A 74 6.70 30.42 8.47
C PRO A 74 6.34 30.25 9.95
N PRO A 75 7.31 30.34 10.89
CA PRO A 75 6.97 30.32 12.30
C PRO A 75 5.95 31.42 12.56
N GLU A 76 4.80 31.06 13.13
CA GLU A 76 3.82 32.04 13.60
C GLU A 76 4.55 32.98 14.56
N MET A 77 4.47 34.29 14.29
CA MET A 77 5.02 35.26 15.23
C MET A 77 4.24 35.11 16.54
N LEU A 78 4.89 34.50 17.54
CA LEU A 78 4.41 34.50 18.92
C LEU A 78 4.07 35.94 19.27
N ARG A 79 2.78 36.20 19.46
CA ARG A 79 2.32 37.44 20.05
C ARG A 79 2.79 37.43 21.51
N ASP A 80 3.61 38.42 21.86
CA ASP A 80 3.94 38.73 23.25
C ASP A 80 2.65 39.18 23.95
N ASP A 81 1.97 38.26 24.61
CA ASP A 81 0.94 38.60 25.58
C ASP A 81 1.61 38.66 26.96
N THR A 82 1.96 39.88 27.36
CA THR A 82 2.44 40.21 28.72
C THR A 82 1.47 39.74 29.80
N GLU A 83 2.07 39.12 30.83
CA GLU A 83 1.48 38.44 31.98
C GLU A 83 0.34 39.16 32.73
N SER A 84 -0.59 38.36 33.27
CA SER A 84 -1.08 38.53 34.64
C SER A 84 -1.43 37.17 35.26
N THR A 85 -0.80 36.92 36.41
CA THR A 85 -0.73 35.69 37.20
C THR A 85 -2.03 35.40 37.97
N SER A 86 -2.45 34.13 38.04
CA SER A 86 -3.00 33.55 39.28
C SER A 86 -2.97 32.01 39.28
N ALA A 87 -2.10 31.51 40.14
CA ALA A 87 -1.93 30.21 40.82
C ALA A 87 -2.94 29.04 40.68
N GLU A 88 -2.33 27.84 40.72
CA GLU A 88 -2.76 26.53 41.29
C GLU A 88 -3.76 25.63 40.52
N ASN A 89 -3.27 24.53 39.92
CA ASN A 89 -3.17 23.22 40.60
C ASN A 89 -2.63 22.07 39.69
N SER A 90 -2.09 21.07 40.37
CA SER A 90 -1.29 19.90 39.97
C SER A 90 -1.90 18.93 38.95
N ASP A 91 -1.07 18.34 38.08
CA ASP A 91 -0.66 16.91 38.11
C ASP A 91 -0.09 16.42 36.75
N ASN A 92 1.13 15.87 36.81
CA ASN A 92 1.74 14.76 36.03
C ASN A 92 1.43 14.63 34.50
N GLN A 93 2.39 14.38 33.59
CA GLN A 93 3.40 13.32 33.66
C GLN A 93 4.34 13.35 32.41
N ALA A 94 5.54 12.78 32.62
CA ALA A 94 6.41 12.07 31.67
C ALA A 94 7.32 12.88 30.71
N ASN A 95 8.57 12.98 31.15
CA ASN A 95 9.77 13.38 30.43
C ASN A 95 9.98 12.69 29.08
N THR A 96 10.45 13.50 28.12
CA THR A 96 11.27 13.16 26.97
C THR A 96 12.43 12.22 27.32
N SER A 97 12.60 11.17 26.52
CA SER A 97 13.87 10.44 26.37
C SER A 97 14.12 10.19 24.89
N THR A 98 15.10 10.91 24.38
CA THR A 98 15.74 10.79 23.07
C THR A 98 16.25 9.37 22.88
N GLY A 99 15.72 8.64 21.90
CA GLY A 99 16.14 7.27 21.57
C GLY A 99 16.53 7.17 20.10
N GLU A 100 17.83 7.01 19.86
CA GLU A 100 18.41 6.67 18.57
C GLU A 100 17.71 5.44 17.97
N ILE A 101 17.13 5.57 16.78
CA ILE A 101 16.63 4.42 16.03
C ILE A 101 17.83 3.79 15.33
N SER A 102 18.26 2.66 15.89
CA SER A 102 19.31 1.79 15.40
C SER A 102 19.12 1.46 13.92
N LYS A 103 20.10 1.87 13.11
CA LYS A 103 20.40 1.24 11.81
C LYS A 103 20.72 -0.22 12.11
N ASN A 104 19.86 -1.18 11.75
CA ASN A 104 20.16 -2.62 11.62
C ASN A 104 18.92 -3.42 11.17
N PHE A 105 18.22 -3.00 10.10
CA PHE A 105 17.03 -3.75 9.63
C PHE A 105 17.24 -4.53 8.32
N PHE A 106 18.41 -4.49 7.69
CA PHE A 106 18.68 -5.34 6.53
C PHE A 106 20.14 -5.74 6.46
N GLU A 107 20.47 -6.91 7.01
CA GLU A 107 21.53 -7.75 6.46
C GLU A 107 21.01 -9.18 6.29
N GLU A 108 21.36 -9.75 5.14
CA GLU A 108 20.71 -10.86 4.49
C GLU A 108 20.99 -12.20 5.17
N GLY A 109 19.94 -12.97 5.41
CA GLY A 109 20.04 -14.38 5.75
C GLY A 109 20.51 -15.18 4.54
N THR A 110 21.81 -15.48 4.48
CA THR A 110 22.35 -16.48 3.56
C THR A 110 22.21 -17.86 4.20
N ILE A 111 21.22 -18.65 3.76
CA ILE A 111 21.11 -20.08 4.09
C ILE A 111 21.56 -20.87 2.87
N THR A 112 22.64 -21.65 2.97
CA THR A 112 22.89 -22.84 2.14
C THR A 112 23.81 -23.77 2.94
N LYS A 113 23.23 -24.76 3.65
CA LYS A 113 23.09 -26.20 3.34
C LYS A 113 24.39 -27.02 3.52
N GLN A 114 24.18 -28.13 4.24
CA GLN A 114 25.12 -29.18 4.65
C GLN A 114 25.96 -29.75 3.52
#